data_AF-A0A831NXY3-F1
#
_entry.id   AF-A0A831NXY3-F1
#
_cell.length_a   1.000
_cell.length_b   1.000
_cell.length_c   1.000
_cell.angle_alpha   90.00
_cell.angle_beta   90.00
_cell.angle_gamma   90.00
#
_symmetry.space_group_name_H-M   'P 1'
#
loop_
_entity.id
_entity.type
_entity.pdbx_description
1 polymer ?
#
loop_
_entity_poly.entity_id
_entity_poly.type
_entity_poly.pdbx_seq_one_letter_code
_entity_poly.pdbx_strand_id
1 'polypeptide(L)'
;MISVYDILLVVAVYIYVMVLIYVSELLRRTKGLSAAFTRRMIHLFAGDAILLLPLFSHWIYPFMIPLGLAILVSLVFTFKKSSFITTSMIEEGDVVLHAYGPVYYILSILIMVPLFWGKGGELSFIAATAAMVMAWGDGTASLIPKKLKKVHKYPFSDKSFEGSLSMFVFSFLGSLLALVLCNLWGGVPRPLMIHEVFFLALISAVTGTVVEAITLGPLRHFDNFTVPFAVAAVLYIVSYTLL
;
A
#
# COMPACT_ATOMS: atom_id res chain seq x y z
N MET A 1 -29.16 6.68 -4.44
CA MET A 1 -29.10 6.47 -5.90
C MET A 1 -27.70 6.00 -6.26
N ILE A 2 -27.58 5.10 -7.24
CA ILE A 2 -26.27 4.64 -7.72
C ILE A 2 -25.61 5.78 -8.50
N SER A 3 -24.36 6.08 -8.19
CA SER A 3 -23.58 7.13 -8.84
C SER A 3 -22.85 6.56 -10.06
N VAL A 4 -23.22 7.05 -11.24
CA VAL A 4 -22.57 6.64 -12.50
C VAL A 4 -21.10 7.07 -12.50
N TYR A 5 -20.79 8.24 -11.95
CA TYR A 5 -19.43 8.74 -11.82
C TYR A 5 -18.54 7.79 -11.02
N ASP A 6 -19.00 7.34 -9.85
CA ASP A 6 -18.21 6.44 -9.00
C ASP A 6 -18.02 5.08 -9.66
N ILE A 7 -19.05 4.56 -10.36
CA ILE A 7 -18.91 3.32 -11.13
C ILE A 7 -17.86 3.45 -12.22
N LEU A 8 -17.86 4.55 -12.98
CA LEU A 8 -16.85 4.80 -14.00
C LEU A 8 -15.45 4.89 -13.39
N LEU A 9 -15.32 5.48 -12.20
CA LEU A 9 -14.05 5.55 -11.48
C LEU A 9 -13.58 4.16 -11.02
N VAL A 10 -14.49 3.32 -10.50
CA VAL A 10 -14.17 1.90 -10.17
C VAL A 10 -13.68 1.15 -11.41
N VAL A 11 -14.39 1.28 -12.54
CA VAL A 11 -14.00 0.65 -13.81
C VAL A 11 -12.64 1.16 -14.28
N ALA A 12 -12.38 2.46 -14.20
CA ALA A 12 -11.10 3.05 -14.55
C ALA A 12 -9.96 2.49 -13.68
N VAL A 13 -10.18 2.31 -12.37
CA VAL A 13 -9.17 1.69 -11.48
C VAL A 13 -8.92 0.23 -11.87
N TYR A 14 -9.96 -0.55 -12.18
CA TYR A 14 -9.76 -1.92 -12.66
C TYR A 14 -8.97 -1.97 -13.98
N ILE A 15 -9.27 -1.08 -14.92
CA ILE A 15 -8.51 -0.96 -16.18
C ILE A 15 -7.05 -0.62 -15.88
N TYR A 16 -6.79 0.36 -15.01
CA TYR A 16 -5.45 0.74 -14.58
C TYR A 16 -4.66 -0.46 -14.00
N VAL A 17 -5.25 -1.19 -13.05
CA VAL A 17 -4.61 -2.35 -12.43
C VAL A 17 -4.35 -3.46 -13.46
N MET A 18 -5.30 -3.74 -14.36
CA MET A 18 -5.13 -4.75 -15.41
C MET A 18 -4.03 -4.37 -16.41
N VAL A 19 -3.98 -3.10 -16.83
CA VAL A 19 -2.91 -2.58 -17.71
C VAL A 19 -1.57 -2.69 -17.00
N LEU A 20 -1.48 -2.31 -15.73
CA LEU A 20 -0.26 -2.43 -14.93
C LEU A 20 0.23 -3.88 -14.87
N ILE A 21 -0.65 -4.84 -14.57
CA ILE A 21 -0.32 -6.27 -14.54
C ILE A 21 0.17 -6.73 -15.91
N TYR A 22 -0.54 -6.38 -16.98
CA TYR A 22 -0.20 -6.77 -18.35
C TYR A 22 1.17 -6.24 -18.77
N VAL A 23 1.43 -4.94 -18.58
CA VAL A 23 2.70 -4.30 -18.92
C VAL A 23 3.84 -4.88 -18.07
N SER A 24 3.62 -5.10 -16.78
CA SER A 24 4.62 -5.67 -15.87
C SER A 24 5.04 -7.08 -16.30
N GLU A 25 4.08 -7.93 -16.70
CA GLU A 25 4.40 -9.25 -17.24
C GLU A 25 5.07 -9.16 -18.62
N LEU A 26 4.60 -8.27 -19.51
CA LEU A 26 5.21 -8.11 -20.83
C LEU A 26 6.70 -7.74 -20.70
N LEU A 27 7.02 -6.81 -19.80
CA LEU A 27 8.39 -6.45 -19.46
C LEU A 27 9.15 -7.64 -18.87
N ARG A 28 8.55 -8.38 -17.94
CA ARG A 28 9.16 -9.59 -17.38
C ARG A 28 9.56 -10.59 -18.47
N ARG A 29 8.65 -10.91 -19.40
CA ARG A 29 8.90 -11.87 -20.48
C ARG A 29 9.93 -11.36 -21.49
N THR A 30 9.81 -10.11 -21.91
CA THR A 30 10.71 -9.53 -22.93
C THR A 30 12.13 -9.27 -22.41
N LYS A 31 12.29 -9.04 -21.11
CA LYS A 31 13.59 -8.78 -20.46
C LYS A 31 14.13 -9.99 -19.68
N GLY A 32 13.44 -11.13 -19.70
CA GLY A 32 13.86 -12.33 -18.97
C GLY A 32 13.94 -12.14 -17.45
N LEU A 33 13.06 -11.31 -16.87
CA LEU A 33 13.08 -11.01 -15.43
C LEU A 33 12.35 -12.10 -14.63
N SER A 34 12.64 -12.17 -13.33
CA SER A 34 11.99 -13.11 -12.42
C SER A 34 10.54 -12.69 -12.11
N ALA A 35 9.72 -13.63 -11.63
CA ALA A 35 8.35 -13.36 -11.18
C ALA A 35 8.31 -12.30 -10.05
N ALA A 36 9.38 -12.20 -9.26
CA ALA A 36 9.53 -11.17 -8.24
C ALA A 36 9.46 -9.74 -8.81
N PHE A 37 9.85 -9.51 -10.07
CA PHE A 37 9.71 -8.20 -10.72
C PHE A 37 8.24 -7.81 -10.89
N THR A 38 7.42 -8.68 -11.50
CA THR A 38 6.00 -8.43 -11.71
C THR A 38 5.29 -8.20 -10.37
N ARG A 39 5.58 -9.03 -9.35
CA ARG A 39 5.05 -8.87 -7.99
C ARG A 39 5.34 -7.49 -7.41
N ARG A 40 6.58 -7.00 -7.56
CA ARG A 40 7.02 -5.68 -7.07
C ARG A 40 6.35 -4.53 -7.79
N MET A 41 6.23 -4.61 -9.12
CA MET A 41 5.53 -3.58 -9.90
C MET A 41 4.07 -3.47 -9.46
N ILE A 42 3.39 -4.61 -9.28
CA ILE A 42 2.01 -4.62 -8.79
C ILE A 42 1.94 -4.05 -7.38
N HIS A 43 2.82 -4.44 -6.45
CA HIS A 43 2.79 -3.90 -5.08
C HIS A 43 3.05 -2.39 -5.02
N LEU A 44 4.00 -1.89 -5.80
CA LEU A 44 4.37 -0.47 -5.77
C LEU A 44 3.30 0.41 -6.40
N PHE A 45 2.76 0.01 -7.55
CA PHE A 45 1.91 0.87 -8.37
C PHE A 45 0.42 0.55 -8.26
N ALA A 46 0.01 -0.72 -8.07
CA ALA A 46 -1.42 -1.00 -7.91
C ALA A 46 -1.98 -0.36 -6.62
N GLY A 47 -1.12 -0.22 -5.61
CA GLY A 47 -1.42 0.50 -4.38
C GLY A 47 -1.74 1.98 -4.58
N ASP A 48 -1.14 2.63 -5.59
CA ASP A 48 -1.33 4.07 -5.86
C ASP A 48 -2.79 4.41 -6.20
N ALA A 49 -3.59 3.43 -6.62
CA ALA A 49 -5.03 3.63 -6.84
C ALA A 49 -5.76 4.13 -5.58
N ILE A 50 -5.22 3.89 -4.38
CA ILE A 50 -5.74 4.40 -3.12
C ILE A 50 -5.73 5.94 -3.05
N LEU A 51 -4.86 6.60 -3.82
CA LEU A 51 -4.79 8.05 -3.89
C LEU A 51 -6.05 8.68 -4.48
N LEU A 52 -6.86 7.90 -5.21
CA LEU A 52 -8.13 8.34 -5.79
C LEU A 52 -9.29 8.29 -4.79
N LEU A 53 -9.08 7.83 -3.55
CA LEU A 53 -10.13 7.74 -2.52
C LEU A 53 -10.98 9.02 -2.39
N PRO A 54 -10.40 10.24 -2.33
CA PRO A 54 -11.16 11.47 -2.16
C PRO A 54 -12.12 11.80 -3.30
N LEU A 55 -11.91 11.21 -4.49
CA LEU A 55 -12.78 11.45 -5.65
C LEU A 55 -14.10 10.69 -5.53
N PHE A 56 -14.16 9.62 -4.73
CA PHE A 56 -15.37 8.83 -4.59
C PHE A 56 -16.39 9.50 -3.66
N SER A 57 -17.68 9.42 -4.01
CA SER A 57 -18.75 10.01 -3.19
C SER A 57 -19.12 9.19 -1.96
N HIS A 58 -18.82 7.89 -1.96
CA HIS A 58 -19.19 6.96 -0.90
C HIS A 58 -18.21 5.78 -0.81
N TRP A 59 -17.87 5.33 0.41
CA TRP A 59 -16.86 4.30 0.66
C TRP A 59 -17.11 2.97 -0.07
N ILE A 60 -18.38 2.67 -0.35
CA ILE A 60 -18.77 1.39 -0.96
C ILE A 60 -18.11 1.19 -2.33
N TYR A 61 -17.94 2.25 -3.11
CA TYR A 61 -17.35 2.16 -4.45
C TYR A 61 -15.85 1.82 -4.41
N PRO A 62 -14.99 2.57 -3.70
CA PRO A 62 -13.58 2.18 -3.59
C PRO A 62 -13.40 0.88 -2.80
N PHE A 63 -14.31 0.52 -1.89
CA PHE A 63 -14.30 -0.77 -1.19
C PHE A 63 -14.51 -1.98 -2.12
N MET A 64 -15.31 -1.83 -3.19
CA MET A 64 -15.52 -2.91 -4.16
C MET A 64 -14.24 -3.31 -4.91
N ILE A 65 -13.25 -2.42 -4.98
CA ILE A 65 -11.97 -2.65 -5.67
C ILE A 65 -11.12 -3.71 -4.95
N PRO A 66 -10.67 -3.51 -3.70
CA PRO A 66 -9.93 -4.53 -2.96
C PRO A 66 -10.78 -5.78 -2.71
N LEU A 67 -12.10 -5.66 -2.55
CA LEU A 67 -12.98 -6.82 -2.41
C LEU A 67 -12.96 -7.70 -3.68
N GLY A 68 -13.11 -7.11 -4.86
CA GLY A 68 -13.05 -7.86 -6.11
C GLY A 68 -11.67 -8.45 -6.37
N LEU A 69 -10.59 -7.72 -6.02
CA LEU A 69 -9.23 -8.25 -6.06
C LEU A 69 -9.02 -9.42 -5.09
N ALA A 70 -9.55 -9.33 -3.86
CA ALA A 70 -9.50 -10.41 -2.87
C ALA A 70 -10.18 -11.67 -3.41
N ILE A 71 -11.40 -11.53 -3.93
CA ILE A 71 -12.17 -12.64 -4.52
C ILE A 71 -11.41 -13.24 -5.70
N LEU A 72 -10.91 -12.40 -6.63
CA LEU A 72 -10.15 -12.85 -7.79
C LEU A 72 -8.92 -13.66 -7.35
N VAL A 73 -8.13 -13.13 -6.42
CA VAL A 73 -6.94 -13.81 -5.89
C VAL A 73 -7.33 -15.13 -5.23
N SER A 74 -8.33 -15.15 -4.34
CA SER A 74 -8.81 -16.38 -3.69
C SER A 74 -9.28 -17.43 -4.69
N LEU A 75 -10.00 -17.04 -5.74
CA LEU A 75 -10.44 -17.94 -6.80
C LEU A 75 -9.26 -18.50 -7.59
N VAL A 76 -8.27 -17.68 -7.94
CA VAL A 76 -7.08 -18.17 -8.66
C VAL A 76 -6.30 -19.17 -7.80
N PHE A 77 -6.08 -18.87 -6.51
CA PHE A 77 -5.39 -19.77 -5.60
C PHE A 77 -6.15 -21.09 -5.40
N THR A 78 -7.48 -21.06 -5.38
CA THR A 78 -8.33 -22.25 -5.17
C THR A 78 -8.42 -23.12 -6.42
N PHE A 79 -8.60 -22.52 -7.60
CA PHE A 79 -8.95 -23.26 -8.83
C PHE A 79 -7.80 -23.44 -9.83
N LYS A 80 -6.72 -22.65 -9.73
CA LYS A 80 -5.58 -22.74 -10.65
C LYS A 80 -4.26 -22.54 -9.92
N LYS A 81 -3.70 -23.64 -9.40
CA LYS A 81 -2.32 -23.69 -8.89
C LYS A 81 -1.27 -23.18 -9.91
N SER A 82 -1.60 -23.11 -11.20
CA SER A 82 -0.72 -22.67 -12.29
C SER A 82 -1.40 -21.69 -13.28
N SER A 83 -1.95 -20.57 -12.79
CA SER A 83 -2.45 -19.47 -13.61
C SER A 83 -1.41 -18.36 -13.75
N PHE A 84 -1.55 -17.53 -14.78
CA PHE A 84 -0.79 -16.29 -14.99
C PHE A 84 -0.70 -15.40 -13.73
N ILE A 85 -1.80 -15.33 -12.98
CA ILE A 85 -1.90 -14.56 -11.74
C ILE A 85 -1.16 -15.27 -10.59
N THR A 86 -1.25 -16.61 -10.46
CA THR A 86 -0.55 -17.34 -9.39
C THR A 86 0.96 -17.42 -9.62
N THR A 87 1.42 -17.58 -10.88
CA THR A 87 2.86 -17.59 -11.21
C THR A 87 3.53 -16.22 -11.02
N SER A 88 2.78 -15.11 -11.10
CA SER A 88 3.31 -13.77 -10.79
C SER A 88 3.29 -13.44 -9.30
N MET A 89 2.57 -14.23 -8.48
CA MET A 89 2.42 -14.00 -7.04
C MET A 89 3.28 -14.97 -6.18
N ILE A 90 3.57 -16.18 -6.67
CA ILE A 90 4.28 -17.22 -5.91
C ILE A 90 5.69 -17.41 -6.49
N GLU A 91 6.72 -17.29 -5.65
CA GLU A 91 8.12 -17.57 -5.98
C GLU A 91 8.47 -19.02 -5.59
N GLU A 92 9.20 -19.76 -6.43
CA GLU A 92 9.68 -21.11 -6.07
C GLU A 92 10.67 -21.01 -4.90
N GLY A 93 10.33 -21.63 -3.77
CA GLY A 93 11.15 -21.66 -2.56
C GLY A 93 10.73 -20.69 -1.45
N ASP A 94 9.70 -19.87 -1.66
CA ASP A 94 9.15 -19.02 -0.59
C ASP A 94 8.33 -19.87 0.40
N VAL A 95 8.54 -19.66 1.70
CA VAL A 95 7.70 -20.26 2.74
C VAL A 95 6.26 -19.83 2.45
N VAL A 96 5.31 -20.77 2.47
CA VAL A 96 3.90 -20.60 2.07
C VAL A 96 3.26 -19.29 2.57
N LEU A 97 3.70 -18.71 3.70
CA LEU A 97 3.24 -17.41 4.21
C LEU A 97 3.68 -16.18 3.39
N HIS A 98 4.87 -16.15 2.77
CA HIS A 98 5.31 -15.00 1.97
C HIS A 98 4.48 -14.82 0.68
N ALA A 99 3.91 -15.91 0.15
CA ALA A 99 3.00 -15.87 -0.98
C ALA A 99 1.66 -15.14 -0.70
N TYR A 100 1.32 -14.91 0.57
CA TYR A 100 0.09 -14.21 0.99
C TYR A 100 0.28 -12.71 1.24
N GLY A 101 1.49 -12.16 1.08
CA GLY A 101 1.76 -10.73 1.19
C GLY A 101 0.71 -9.83 0.49
N PRO A 102 0.41 -10.05 -0.81
CA PRO A 102 -0.63 -9.30 -1.50
C PRO A 102 -2.04 -9.47 -0.91
N VAL A 103 -2.36 -10.62 -0.30
CA VAL A 103 -3.65 -10.83 0.36
C VAL A 103 -3.76 -9.98 1.62
N TYR A 104 -2.72 -9.95 2.46
CA TYR A 104 -2.69 -9.09 3.64
C TYR A 104 -2.78 -7.61 3.28
N TYR A 105 -2.08 -7.19 2.23
CA TYR A 105 -2.16 -5.83 1.69
C TYR A 105 -3.61 -5.46 1.30
N ILE A 106 -4.27 -6.34 0.53
CA ILE A 106 -5.67 -6.15 0.11
C ILE A 106 -6.61 -6.07 1.32
N LEU A 107 -6.43 -6.95 2.31
CA LEU A 107 -7.26 -6.98 3.51
C LEU A 107 -7.09 -5.71 4.36
N SER A 108 -5.88 -5.21 4.51
CA SER A 108 -5.62 -3.93 5.21
C SER A 108 -6.40 -2.79 4.57
N ILE A 109 -6.35 -2.65 3.24
CA ILE A 109 -7.12 -1.61 2.53
C ILE A 109 -8.62 -1.84 2.69
N LEU A 110 -9.09 -3.08 2.56
CA LEU A 110 -10.50 -3.45 2.68
C LEU A 110 -11.09 -3.05 4.03
N ILE A 111 -10.29 -3.11 5.10
CA ILE A 111 -10.69 -2.68 6.44
C ILE A 111 -10.54 -1.16 6.60
N MET A 112 -9.42 -0.58 6.16
CA MET A 112 -9.14 0.85 6.38
C MET A 112 -10.07 1.78 5.62
N VAL A 113 -10.48 1.44 4.39
CA VAL A 113 -11.35 2.29 3.57
C VAL A 113 -12.69 2.62 4.25
N PRO A 114 -13.50 1.64 4.70
CA PRO A 114 -14.74 1.95 5.42
C PRO A 114 -14.46 2.54 6.81
N LEU A 115 -13.42 2.07 7.51
CA LEU A 115 -13.10 2.52 8.87
C LEU A 115 -12.73 4.01 8.92
N PHE A 116 -11.96 4.48 7.95
CA PHE A 116 -11.48 5.85 7.86
C PHE A 116 -12.14 6.62 6.70
N TRP A 117 -13.43 6.38 6.45
CA TRP A 117 -14.16 7.18 5.46
C TRP A 117 -14.57 8.55 6.02
N GLY A 118 -15.11 8.58 7.24
CA GLY A 118 -15.68 9.80 7.84
C GLY A 118 -16.98 10.26 7.16
N LYS A 119 -17.42 11.48 7.45
CA LYS A 119 -18.59 12.06 6.78
C LYS A 119 -18.16 12.59 5.42
N GLY A 120 -18.70 12.02 4.34
CA GLY A 120 -18.40 12.49 2.99
C GLY A 120 -16.95 12.26 2.51
N GLY A 121 -16.20 11.34 3.11
CA GLY A 121 -14.83 11.01 2.67
C GLY A 121 -13.72 11.82 3.36
N GLU A 122 -14.06 12.68 4.32
CA GLU A 122 -13.14 13.62 4.97
C GLU A 122 -12.02 12.96 5.80
N LEU A 123 -12.10 11.65 6.10
CA LEU A 123 -11.04 10.91 6.78
C LEU A 123 -10.21 10.03 5.84
N SER A 124 -10.49 10.06 4.54
CA SER A 124 -9.85 9.18 3.55
C SER A 124 -8.33 9.37 3.47
N PHE A 125 -7.81 10.54 3.85
CA PHE A 125 -6.37 10.79 3.96
C PHE A 125 -5.66 9.81 4.89
N ILE A 126 -6.31 9.29 5.93
CA ILE A 126 -5.72 8.33 6.87
C ILE A 126 -5.45 7.01 6.16
N ALA A 127 -6.47 6.46 5.50
CA ALA A 127 -6.35 5.21 4.74
C ALA A 127 -5.38 5.35 3.56
N ALA A 128 -5.44 6.46 2.82
CA ALA A 128 -4.54 6.72 1.70
C ALA A 128 -3.08 6.83 2.16
N THR A 129 -2.81 7.61 3.21
CA THR A 129 -1.45 7.80 3.74
C THR A 129 -0.89 6.49 4.30
N ALA A 130 -1.66 5.77 5.10
CA ALA A 130 -1.25 4.47 5.65
C ALA A 130 -0.93 3.44 4.55
N ALA A 131 -1.76 3.38 3.50
CA ALA A 131 -1.52 2.51 2.36
C ALA A 131 -0.27 2.91 1.57
N MET A 132 0.00 4.21 1.39
CA MET A 132 1.23 4.67 0.73
C MET A 132 2.50 4.42 1.55
N VAL A 133 2.44 4.53 2.88
CA VAL A 133 3.55 4.14 3.75
C VAL A 133 3.92 2.67 3.57
N MET A 134 2.91 1.80 3.46
CA MET A 134 3.12 0.38 3.15
C MET A 134 3.60 0.17 1.70
N ALA A 135 2.93 0.75 0.70
CA ALA A 135 3.25 0.51 -0.72
C ALA A 135 4.64 1.00 -1.12
N TRP A 136 4.97 2.25 -0.78
CA TRP A 136 6.24 2.87 -1.18
C TRP A 136 7.32 2.66 -0.13
N GLY A 137 6.99 2.78 1.16
CA GLY A 137 7.95 2.56 2.23
C GLY A 137 8.39 1.10 2.30
N ASP A 138 7.49 0.20 2.73
CA ASP A 138 7.85 -1.21 2.97
C ASP A 138 8.28 -1.89 1.67
N GLY A 139 7.59 -1.54 0.58
CA GLY A 139 7.97 -1.95 -0.77
C GLY A 139 9.42 -1.62 -1.12
N THR A 140 9.98 -0.47 -0.71
CA THR A 140 11.36 -0.08 -1.02
C THR A 140 12.38 -0.51 0.03
N ALA A 141 11.96 -0.70 1.28
CA ALA A 141 12.81 -1.09 2.42
C ALA A 141 13.62 -2.37 2.15
N SER A 142 13.03 -3.33 1.43
CA SER A 142 13.71 -4.57 1.04
C SER A 142 14.41 -4.51 -0.34
N LEU A 143 14.16 -3.46 -1.13
CA LEU A 143 14.66 -3.31 -2.50
C LEU A 143 15.95 -2.52 -2.57
N ILE A 144 16.02 -1.38 -1.87
CA ILE A 144 17.20 -0.51 -1.91
C ILE A 144 18.45 -1.23 -1.36
N PRO A 145 18.40 -1.94 -0.22
CA PRO A 145 19.58 -2.64 0.30
C PRO A 145 20.16 -3.67 -0.68
N LYS A 146 19.33 -4.33 -1.49
CA LYS A 146 19.78 -5.32 -2.50
C LYS A 146 20.61 -4.70 -3.63
N LYS A 147 20.54 -3.38 -3.81
CA LYS A 147 21.31 -2.64 -4.82
C LYS A 147 22.60 -2.05 -4.26
N LEU A 148 22.83 -2.14 -2.96
CA LEU A 148 24.00 -1.56 -2.30
C LEU A 148 25.13 -2.58 -2.18
N LYS A 149 26.37 -2.10 -2.27
CA LYS A 149 27.58 -2.95 -2.11
C LYS A 149 27.82 -3.36 -0.66
N LYS A 150 27.37 -2.56 0.30
CA LYS A 150 27.48 -2.77 1.74
C LYS A 150 26.14 -2.44 2.36
N VAL A 151 25.70 -3.27 3.31
CA VAL A 151 24.43 -3.13 4.03
C VAL A 151 24.71 -3.41 5.50
N HIS A 152 24.26 -2.51 6.38
CA HIS A 152 24.45 -2.63 7.82
C HIS A 152 23.18 -3.22 8.46
N LYS A 153 23.20 -4.54 8.70
CA LYS A 153 22.11 -5.24 9.36
C LYS A 153 22.04 -4.89 10.84
N TYR A 154 20.83 -4.87 11.40
CA TYR A 154 20.67 -4.80 12.85
C TYR A 154 21.15 -6.11 13.51
N PRO A 155 21.65 -6.07 14.76
CA PRO A 155 21.99 -7.29 15.48
C PRO A 155 20.80 -8.24 15.55
N PHE A 156 21.02 -9.52 15.22
CA PHE A 156 20.00 -10.59 15.26
C PHE A 156 18.78 -10.37 14.35
N SER A 157 18.91 -9.58 13.28
CA SER A 157 17.84 -9.30 12.33
C SER A 157 18.32 -9.30 10.89
N ASP A 158 17.42 -9.65 9.97
CA ASP A 158 17.64 -9.50 8.53
C ASP A 158 17.31 -8.10 8.00
N LYS A 159 16.77 -7.23 8.86
CA LYS A 159 16.53 -5.81 8.55
C LYS A 159 17.84 -5.01 8.66
N SER A 160 17.90 -3.90 7.95
CA SER A 160 19.12 -3.10 7.81
C SER A 160 18.84 -1.62 7.99
N PHE A 161 19.87 -0.89 8.39
CA PHE A 161 19.82 0.56 8.51
C PHE A 161 19.44 1.23 7.19
N GLU A 162 20.02 0.77 6.07
CA GLU A 162 19.69 1.28 4.73
C GLU A 162 18.25 0.94 4.32
N GLY A 163 17.74 -0.20 4.78
CA GLY A 163 16.33 -0.57 4.61
C GLY A 163 15.40 0.38 5.36
N SER A 164 15.69 0.66 6.62
CA SER A 164 14.92 1.63 7.43
C SER A 164 15.05 3.06 6.91
N LEU A 165 16.22 3.47 6.39
CA LEU A 165 16.38 4.78 5.76
C LEU A 165 15.55 4.87 4.46
N SER A 166 15.53 3.80 3.65
CA SER A 166 14.68 3.72 2.48
C SER A 166 13.20 3.79 2.86
N MET A 167 12.78 2.98 3.85
CA MET A 167 11.43 3.00 4.41
C MET A 167 11.04 4.43 4.76
N PHE A 168 11.84 5.11 5.59
CA PHE A 168 11.57 6.48 6.01
C PHE A 168 11.40 7.44 4.83
N VAL A 169 12.34 7.47 3.89
CA VAL A 169 12.32 8.40 2.75
C VAL A 169 11.10 8.16 1.86
N PHE A 170 10.83 6.91 1.48
CA PHE A 170 9.73 6.60 0.57
C PHE A 170 8.36 6.64 1.25
N SER A 171 8.27 6.31 2.55
CA SER A 171 7.08 6.56 3.36
C SER A 171 6.79 8.05 3.46
N PHE A 172 7.80 8.89 3.65
CA PHE A 172 7.62 10.34 3.70
C PHE A 172 7.12 10.90 2.36
N LEU A 173 7.74 10.50 1.25
CA LEU A 173 7.31 10.93 -0.10
C LEU A 173 5.90 10.42 -0.44
N GLY A 174 5.60 9.16 -0.15
CA GLY A 174 4.26 8.59 -0.37
C GLY A 174 3.20 9.27 0.50
N SER A 175 3.54 9.57 1.75
CA SER A 175 2.64 10.30 2.66
C SER A 175 2.40 11.74 2.21
N LEU A 176 3.45 12.45 1.77
CA LEU A 176 3.31 13.79 1.19
C LEU A 176 2.38 13.77 -0.02
N LEU A 177 2.57 12.82 -0.93
CA LEU A 177 1.72 12.68 -2.12
C LEU A 177 0.25 12.42 -1.72
N ALA A 178 0.01 11.47 -0.82
CA ALA A 178 -1.34 11.16 -0.33
C ALA A 178 -2.00 12.37 0.33
N LEU A 179 -1.31 13.03 1.26
CA LEU A 179 -1.85 14.18 1.99
C LEU A 179 -2.09 15.36 1.06
N VAL A 180 -1.22 15.65 0.10
CA VAL A 180 -1.44 16.73 -0.88
C VAL A 180 -2.67 16.45 -1.73
N LEU A 181 -2.80 15.24 -2.29
CA LEU A 181 -3.96 14.89 -3.13
C LEU A 181 -5.26 14.88 -2.32
N CYS A 182 -5.25 14.34 -1.10
CA CYS A 182 -6.42 14.38 -0.22
C CYS A 182 -6.77 15.82 0.18
N ASN A 183 -5.78 16.68 0.43
CA ASN A 183 -6.02 18.09 0.73
C ASN A 183 -6.65 18.84 -0.46
N LEU A 184 -6.22 18.53 -1.68
CA LEU A 184 -6.75 19.14 -2.91
C LEU A 184 -8.17 18.68 -3.26
N TRP A 185 -8.51 17.44 -2.95
CA TRP A 185 -9.77 16.81 -3.38
C TRP A 185 -10.80 16.62 -2.25
N GLY A 186 -10.56 17.22 -1.07
CA GLY A 186 -11.53 17.18 0.04
C GLY A 186 -11.52 15.87 0.84
N GLY A 187 -10.44 15.10 0.78
CA GLY A 187 -10.22 13.89 1.57
C GLY A 187 -9.73 14.15 3.00
N VAL A 188 -9.80 15.40 3.47
CA VAL A 188 -9.42 15.89 4.80
C VAL A 188 -10.57 16.69 5.42
N PRO A 189 -10.70 16.79 6.75
CA PRO A 189 -11.80 17.51 7.42
C PRO A 189 -11.85 19.01 7.11
N ARG A 190 -10.69 19.60 6.87
CA ARG A 190 -10.51 21.00 6.46
C ARG A 190 -9.24 21.15 5.62
N PRO A 191 -9.11 22.21 4.81
CA PRO A 191 -7.85 22.51 4.16
C PRO A 191 -6.70 22.58 5.16
N LEU A 192 -5.67 21.78 4.89
CA LEU A 192 -4.45 21.70 5.68
C LEU A 192 -3.45 22.74 5.21
N MET A 193 -2.81 23.38 6.18
CA MET A 193 -1.65 24.23 5.95
C MET A 193 -0.43 23.39 5.57
N ILE A 194 0.52 23.97 4.84
CA ILE A 194 1.70 23.23 4.38
C ILE A 194 2.48 22.59 5.54
N HIS A 195 2.60 23.27 6.68
CA HIS A 195 3.31 22.72 7.85
C HIS A 195 2.58 21.52 8.47
N GLU A 196 1.24 21.48 8.41
CA GLU A 196 0.43 20.35 8.89
C GLU A 196 0.63 19.14 7.97
N VAL A 197 0.64 19.34 6.64
CA VAL A 197 0.93 18.29 5.66
C VAL A 197 2.32 17.70 5.88
N PHE A 198 3.34 18.55 6.05
CA PHE A 198 4.71 18.10 6.32
C PHE A 198 4.81 17.35 7.66
N PHE A 199 4.15 17.84 8.71
CA PHE A 199 4.15 17.19 10.01
C PHE A 199 3.47 15.82 9.98
N LEU A 200 2.28 15.72 9.37
CA LEU A 200 1.55 14.46 9.21
C LEU A 200 2.32 13.45 8.34
N ALA A 201 3.01 13.92 7.29
CA ALA A 201 3.87 13.05 6.48
C ALA A 201 5.07 12.54 7.28
N LEU A 202 5.70 13.42 8.06
CA LEU A 202 6.85 13.06 8.89
C LEU A 202 6.47 12.03 9.96
N ILE A 203 5.39 12.27 10.71
CA ILE A 203 4.96 11.33 11.76
C ILE A 203 4.54 9.98 11.17
N SER A 204 3.93 9.97 9.99
CA SER A 204 3.57 8.74 9.26
C SER A 204 4.82 7.95 8.86
N ALA A 205 5.84 8.63 8.31
CA ALA A 205 7.09 8.03 7.92
C ALA A 205 7.88 7.47 9.12
N VAL A 206 7.97 8.23 10.22
CA VAL A 206 8.59 7.77 11.47
C VAL A 206 7.85 6.55 12.00
N THR A 207 6.53 6.63 12.12
CA THR A 207 5.71 5.52 12.65
C THR A 207 5.88 4.26 11.82
N GLY A 208 5.73 4.36 10.50
CA GLY A 208 5.91 3.21 9.60
C GLY A 208 7.31 2.61 9.70
N THR A 209 8.35 3.45 9.75
CA THR A 209 9.74 3.00 9.85
C THR A 209 10.04 2.33 11.18
N VAL A 210 9.54 2.87 12.29
CA VAL A 210 9.74 2.28 13.63
C VAL A 210 9.02 0.95 13.73
N VAL A 211 7.77 0.88 13.27
CA VAL A 211 6.98 -0.35 13.29
C VAL A 211 7.64 -1.42 12.41
N GLU A 212 8.06 -1.06 11.19
CA GLU A 212 8.82 -1.94 10.31
C GLU A 212 10.12 -2.40 10.99
N ALA A 213 10.91 -1.51 11.59
CA ALA A 213 12.15 -1.94 12.23
C ALA A 213 11.94 -2.91 13.40
N ILE A 214 10.82 -2.81 14.12
CA ILE A 214 10.49 -3.63 15.30
C ILE A 214 9.83 -4.96 14.92
N THR A 215 9.19 -5.07 13.75
CA THR A 215 8.54 -6.31 13.31
C THR A 215 9.57 -7.34 12.83
N LEU A 216 10.14 -8.06 13.80
CA LEU A 216 11.21 -9.02 13.60
C LEU A 216 10.71 -10.47 13.57
N GLY A 217 11.48 -11.34 12.94
CA GLY A 217 11.26 -12.79 12.97
C GLY A 217 9.90 -13.21 12.38
N PRO A 218 9.09 -14.03 13.07
CA PRO A 218 7.80 -14.52 12.56
C PRO A 218 6.77 -13.41 12.28
N LEU A 219 6.89 -12.26 12.95
CA LEU A 219 5.93 -11.15 12.82
C LEU A 219 6.09 -10.37 11.51
N ARG A 220 7.25 -10.49 10.84
CA ARG A 220 7.53 -9.83 9.56
C ARG A 220 6.48 -10.14 8.48
N HIS A 221 5.88 -11.34 8.52
CA HIS A 221 4.84 -11.73 7.56
C HIS A 221 3.57 -10.88 7.68
N PHE A 222 3.41 -10.19 8.80
CA PHE A 222 2.29 -9.32 9.10
C PHE A 222 2.62 -7.84 8.93
N ASP A 223 3.76 -7.47 8.33
CA ASP A 223 4.15 -6.06 8.09
C ASP A 223 3.09 -5.32 7.27
N ASN A 224 2.46 -6.03 6.33
CA ASN A 224 1.32 -5.52 5.55
C ASN A 224 0.05 -5.26 6.37
N PHE A 225 0.01 -5.64 7.65
CA PHE A 225 -1.04 -5.29 8.61
C PHE A 225 -0.51 -4.30 9.65
N THR A 226 0.59 -4.63 10.32
CA THR A 226 1.12 -3.86 11.46
C THR A 226 1.49 -2.44 11.06
N VAL A 227 2.19 -2.27 9.93
CA VAL A 227 2.64 -0.95 9.45
C VAL A 227 1.46 -0.04 9.11
N PRO A 228 0.56 -0.39 8.17
CA PRO A 228 -0.53 0.51 7.80
C PRO A 228 -1.49 0.77 8.97
N PHE A 229 -1.82 -0.23 9.78
CA PHE A 229 -2.72 0.00 10.92
C PHE A 229 -2.11 0.87 12.01
N ALA A 230 -0.81 0.73 12.30
CA ALA A 230 -0.14 1.60 13.26
C ALA A 230 -0.07 3.04 12.75
N VAL A 231 0.26 3.23 11.47
CA VAL A 231 0.26 4.57 10.83
C VAL A 231 -1.14 5.17 10.87
N ALA A 232 -2.16 4.41 10.50
CA ALA A 232 -3.54 4.87 10.52
C ALA A 232 -4.01 5.26 11.93
N ALA A 233 -3.66 4.46 12.96
CA ALA A 233 -3.98 4.75 14.34
C ALA A 233 -3.29 6.03 14.83
N VAL A 234 -1.99 6.19 14.56
CA VAL A 234 -1.25 7.41 14.93
C VAL A 234 -1.81 8.63 14.21
N LEU A 235 -2.07 8.54 12.90
CA LEU A 235 -2.69 9.63 12.15
C LEU A 235 -4.06 9.99 12.70
N TYR A 236 -4.90 9.01 13.03
CA TYR A 236 -6.21 9.26 13.61
C TYR A 236 -6.11 10.03 14.94
N ILE A 237 -5.24 9.58 15.85
CA ILE A 237 -5.03 10.24 17.15
C ILE A 237 -4.48 11.66 16.97
N VAL A 238 -3.44 11.82 16.15
CA VAL A 238 -2.76 13.10 15.95
C VAL A 238 -3.68 14.09 15.22
N SER A 239 -4.37 13.64 14.17
CA SER A 239 -5.30 14.50 13.43
C SER A 239 -6.51 14.91 14.26
N TYR A 240 -7.03 14.05 15.14
CA TYR A 240 -8.12 14.42 16.06
C TYR A 240 -7.75 15.59 16.99
N THR A 241 -6.46 15.75 17.30
CA THR A 241 -5.98 16.88 18.10
C THR A 241 -5.63 18.13 17.29
N LEU A 242 -5.35 17.98 15.99
CA LEU A 242 -4.89 19.07 15.12
C LEU A 242 -5.98 19.65 14.22
N LEU A 243 -6.95 18.84 13.80
CA LEU A 243 -7.94 19.15 12.75
C LEU A 243 -9.33 19.31 13.34
#